data_AF-A0A7S2ZSK0-F1
#
_entry.id   AF-A0A7S2ZSK0-F1
#
_cell.length_a   1.000
_cell.length_b   1.000
_cell.length_c   1.000
_cell.angle_alpha   90.00
_cell.angle_beta   90.00
_cell.angle_gamma   90.00
#
_symmetry.space_group_name_H-M   'P 1'
#
loop_
_entity.id
_entity.type
_entity.pdbx_description
1 polymer ?
#
loop_
_entity_poly.entity_id
_entity_poly.type
_entity_poly.pdbx_seq_one_letter_code
_entity_poly.pdbx_strand_id
1 'polypeptide(L)'
;MLVISYYMSKSLPIVFAGIWIAIFTLFPQPRAKDPKIVQILNRGNFDQKITNNDYKGFWVVQFHTTWSPLCTQLAPLFASIAQEYDHVRIKFGKVDVGLWPDLAEKHKINVAGTSSQLPSYVLFKIGKESNRYPALDADGKTVTEDISNANRNLIVANLSLKEVLEQAETWEEEAKKKFVKEQAKKKAT
;
A
#
# COMPACT_ATOMS: atom_id res chain seq x y z
N MET A 1 -26.68 -8.75 -31.38
CA MET A 1 -27.21 -10.12 -31.19
C MET A 1 -28.41 -10.21 -30.24
N LEU A 2 -28.49 -9.43 -29.15
CA LEU A 2 -29.61 -9.51 -28.18
C LEU A 2 -30.97 -9.02 -28.72
N VAL A 3 -30.98 -8.02 -29.61
CA VAL A 3 -32.22 -7.43 -30.16
C VAL A 3 -32.99 -8.41 -31.05
N ILE A 4 -32.29 -9.30 -31.75
CA ILE A 4 -32.90 -10.28 -32.66
C ILE A 4 -33.56 -11.43 -31.87
N SER A 5 -32.97 -11.87 -30.75
CA SER A 5 -33.60 -12.88 -29.88
C SER A 5 -34.81 -12.36 -29.10
N TYR A 6 -34.87 -11.06 -28.79
CA TYR A 6 -36.04 -10.45 -28.13
C TYR A 6 -37.32 -10.53 -28.99
N TYR A 7 -37.17 -10.48 -30.31
CA TYR A 7 -38.29 -10.63 -31.25
C TYR A 7 -38.77 -12.07 -31.43
N MET A 8 -37.94 -13.07 -31.11
CA MET A 8 -38.27 -14.49 -31.30
C MET A 8 -38.95 -15.12 -30.06
N SER A 9 -38.63 -14.68 -28.84
CA SER A 9 -39.30 -15.12 -27.60
C SER A 9 -38.92 -14.24 -26.39
N LYS A 10 -39.92 -13.80 -25.61
CA LYS A 10 -39.74 -12.99 -24.40
C LYS A 10 -39.11 -13.76 -23.22
N SER A 11 -39.10 -15.09 -23.24
CA SER A 11 -38.57 -15.90 -22.11
C SER A 11 -37.06 -16.12 -22.18
N LEU A 12 -36.48 -16.09 -23.38
CA LEU A 12 -35.03 -16.28 -23.60
C LEU A 12 -34.13 -15.25 -22.89
N PRO A 13 -34.43 -13.92 -22.93
CA PRO A 13 -33.63 -12.94 -22.19
C PRO A 13 -33.76 -13.09 -20.67
N ILE A 14 -34.89 -13.60 -20.17
CA ILE A 14 -35.11 -13.84 -18.73
C ILE A 14 -34.22 -14.99 -18.25
N VAL A 15 -34.16 -16.09 -19.02
CA VAL A 15 -33.27 -17.23 -18.72
C VAL A 15 -31.80 -16.79 -18.79
N PHE A 16 -31.43 -15.99 -19.80
CA PHE A 16 -30.06 -15.49 -19.92
C PHE A 16 -29.66 -14.56 -18.76
N ALA A 17 -30.55 -13.67 -18.34
CA ALA A 17 -30.33 -12.80 -17.17
C ALA A 17 -30.21 -13.61 -15.87
N GLY A 18 -31.06 -14.64 -15.70
CA GLY A 18 -30.98 -15.55 -14.55
C GLY A 18 -29.66 -16.32 -14.51
N ILE A 19 -29.19 -16.82 -15.64
CA ILE A 19 -27.88 -17.48 -15.77
C ILE A 19 -26.75 -16.50 -15.47
N TRP A 20 -26.82 -15.26 -15.96
CA TRP A 20 -25.82 -14.23 -15.68
C TRP A 20 -25.74 -13.86 -14.19
N ILE A 21 -26.89 -13.70 -13.53
CA ILE A 21 -26.96 -13.45 -12.08
C ILE A 21 -26.42 -14.67 -11.32
N ALA A 22 -26.80 -15.88 -11.70
CA ALA A 22 -26.29 -17.11 -11.10
C ALA A 22 -24.77 -17.20 -11.23
N ILE A 23 -24.21 -16.92 -12.42
CA ILE A 23 -22.76 -16.86 -12.64
C ILE A 23 -22.11 -15.80 -11.75
N PHE A 24 -22.69 -14.61 -11.66
CA PHE A 24 -22.13 -13.52 -10.84
C PHE A 24 -22.16 -13.83 -9.33
N THR A 25 -23.16 -14.59 -8.86
CA THR A 25 -23.26 -15.03 -7.46
C THR A 25 -22.39 -16.24 -7.13
N LEU A 26 -22.27 -17.21 -8.04
CA LEU A 26 -21.52 -18.46 -7.83
C LEU A 26 -20.02 -18.27 -8.07
N PHE A 27 -19.64 -17.36 -8.97
CA PHE A 27 -18.26 -17.01 -9.27
C PHE A 27 -18.03 -15.53 -8.92
N PRO A 28 -17.89 -15.19 -7.62
CA PRO A 28 -17.42 -13.87 -7.25
C PRO A 28 -16.08 -13.62 -7.95
N GLN A 29 -15.93 -12.46 -8.60
CA GLN A 29 -14.73 -12.15 -9.36
C GLN A 29 -13.48 -12.34 -8.48
N PRO A 30 -12.45 -13.07 -8.95
CA PRO A 30 -11.25 -13.29 -8.17
C PRO A 30 -10.55 -11.95 -7.96
N ARG A 31 -10.50 -11.48 -6.71
CA ARG A 31 -9.68 -10.32 -6.35
C ARG A 31 -8.22 -10.69 -6.60
N ALA A 32 -7.52 -9.86 -7.37
CA ALA A 32 -6.11 -10.06 -7.64
C ALA A 32 -5.36 -10.22 -6.30
N LYS A 33 -4.64 -11.33 -6.15
CA LYS A 33 -3.78 -11.54 -4.99
C LYS A 33 -2.64 -10.55 -5.06
N ASP A 34 -2.43 -9.79 -3.99
CA ASP A 34 -1.31 -8.87 -3.91
C ASP A 34 0.03 -9.63 -4.00
N PRO A 35 1.07 -9.03 -4.60
CA PRO A 35 2.38 -9.64 -4.66
C PRO A 35 2.97 -9.82 -3.26
N LYS A 36 3.73 -10.91 -3.07
CA LYS A 36 4.35 -11.29 -1.79
C LYS A 36 5.30 -10.23 -1.19
N ILE A 37 5.73 -9.25 -1.99
CA ILE A 37 6.63 -8.16 -1.59
C ILE A 37 5.96 -7.23 -0.57
N VAL A 38 4.64 -7.04 -0.67
CA VAL A 38 3.88 -6.18 0.25
C VAL A 38 3.40 -7.00 1.44
N GLN A 39 3.88 -6.66 2.63
CA GLN A 39 3.48 -7.37 3.86
C GLN A 39 2.15 -6.85 4.39
N ILE A 40 1.25 -7.76 4.75
CA ILE A 40 0.03 -7.39 5.47
C ILE A 40 0.40 -7.11 6.92
N LEU A 41 0.08 -5.90 7.37
CA LEU A 41 0.32 -5.43 8.72
C LEU A 41 -1.02 -5.34 9.45
N ASN A 42 -1.08 -5.97 10.61
CA ASN A 42 -2.21 -5.91 11.55
C ASN A 42 -1.82 -5.04 12.74
N ARG A 43 -2.78 -4.63 13.57
CA ARG A 43 -2.55 -3.83 14.79
C ARG A 43 -1.34 -4.30 15.62
N GLY A 44 -1.31 -5.57 16.02
CA GLY A 44 -0.22 -6.11 16.85
C GLY A 44 1.13 -6.18 16.14
N ASN A 45 1.12 -6.46 14.83
CA ASN A 45 2.35 -6.56 14.04
C ASN A 45 2.90 -5.19 13.63
N PHE A 46 2.04 -4.18 13.48
CA PHE A 46 2.40 -2.84 13.04
C PHE A 46 3.33 -2.18 14.07
N ASP A 47 2.88 -2.06 15.31
CA ASP A 47 3.68 -1.43 16.37
C ASP A 47 4.96 -2.23 16.62
N GLN A 48 4.90 -3.57 16.57
CA GLN A 48 6.07 -4.42 16.70
C GLN A 48 7.09 -4.25 15.57
N LYS A 49 6.66 -4.18 14.31
CA LYS A 49 7.57 -4.14 13.15
C LYS A 49 8.09 -2.75 12.83
N ILE A 50 7.30 -1.71 13.10
CA ILE A 50 7.62 -0.33 12.72
C ILE A 50 8.17 0.43 13.92
N THR A 51 7.47 0.40 15.06
CA THR A 51 7.81 1.25 16.22
C THR A 51 8.80 0.59 17.18
N ASN A 52 8.60 -0.70 17.49
CA ASN A 52 9.40 -1.41 18.50
C ASN A 52 10.56 -2.22 17.92
N ASN A 53 10.68 -2.32 16.60
CA ASN A 53 11.72 -3.14 16.00
C ASN A 53 13.04 -2.37 15.96
N ASP A 54 14.14 -3.02 16.33
CA ASP A 54 15.53 -2.56 16.10
C ASP A 54 15.89 -2.46 14.59
N TYR A 55 14.90 -2.58 13.71
CA TYR A 55 15.06 -2.46 12.27
C TYR A 55 15.36 -1.01 11.90
N LYS A 56 16.67 -0.73 11.77
CA LYS A 56 17.22 0.53 11.27
C LYS A 56 17.09 0.60 9.75
N GLY A 57 15.86 0.70 9.29
CA GLY A 57 15.50 0.81 7.87
C GLY A 57 14.28 1.69 7.65
N PHE A 58 13.74 1.58 6.44
CA PHE A 58 12.61 2.35 5.97
C PHE A 58 11.40 1.44 5.78
N TRP A 59 10.24 1.93 6.19
CA TRP A 59 8.96 1.27 5.99
C TRP A 59 8.04 2.17 5.20
N VAL A 60 7.58 1.70 4.04
CA VAL A 60 6.54 2.38 3.27
C VAL A 60 5.24 1.64 3.51
N VAL A 61 4.28 2.31 4.17
CA VAL A 61 3.00 1.70 4.53
C VAL A 61 1.87 2.34 3.78
N GLN A 62 1.07 1.51 3.10
CA GLN A 62 -0.21 1.89 2.52
C GLN A 62 -1.34 1.62 3.52
N PHE A 63 -1.99 2.67 3.98
CA PHE A 63 -3.25 2.59 4.72
C PHE A 63 -4.41 2.59 3.71
N HIS A 64 -5.14 1.49 3.67
CA HIS A 64 -6.21 1.27 2.70
C HIS A 64 -7.48 0.73 3.38
N THR A 65 -8.57 0.68 2.61
CA THR A 65 -9.79 -0.02 3.01
C THR A 65 -10.24 -0.98 1.92
N THR A 66 -10.96 -2.03 2.30
CA THR A 66 -11.45 -3.06 1.37
C THR A 66 -12.68 -2.63 0.56
N TRP A 67 -13.41 -1.62 1.03
CA TRP A 67 -14.63 -1.12 0.38
C TRP A 67 -14.37 0.10 -0.52
N SER A 68 -13.18 0.71 -0.48
CA SER A 68 -12.86 1.87 -1.31
C SER A 68 -12.45 1.44 -2.73
N PRO A 69 -13.15 1.91 -3.78
CA PRO A 69 -12.79 1.58 -5.16
C PRO A 69 -11.43 2.15 -5.56
N LEU A 70 -11.08 3.35 -5.06
CA LEU A 70 -9.81 4.01 -5.34
C LEU A 70 -8.62 3.20 -4.80
N CYS A 71 -8.76 2.60 -3.62
CA CYS A 71 -7.75 1.69 -3.06
C CYS A 71 -7.51 0.47 -3.97
N THR A 72 -8.59 -0.09 -4.54
CA THR A 72 -8.50 -1.26 -5.44
C THR A 72 -7.80 -0.89 -6.75
N GLN A 73 -8.05 0.30 -7.29
CA GLN A 73 -7.40 0.79 -8.51
C GLN A 73 -5.90 1.08 -8.31
N LEU A 74 -5.51 1.63 -7.16
CA LEU A 74 -4.13 1.98 -6.85
C LEU A 74 -3.29 0.82 -6.27
N ALA A 75 -3.92 -0.30 -5.91
CA ALA A 75 -3.23 -1.50 -5.43
C ALA A 75 -2.14 -2.02 -6.41
N PRO A 76 -2.43 -2.25 -7.72
CA PRO A 76 -1.40 -2.69 -8.67
C PRO A 76 -0.27 -1.67 -8.83
N LEU A 77 -0.58 -0.37 -8.76
CA LEU A 77 0.41 0.68 -8.84
C LEU A 77 1.39 0.63 -7.66
N PHE A 78 0.86 0.48 -6.43
CA PHE A 78 1.70 0.36 -5.24
C PHE A 78 2.57 -0.90 -5.28
N ALA A 79 2.02 -2.01 -5.78
CA ALA A 79 2.75 -3.24 -6.03
C ALA A 79 3.94 -3.04 -6.98
N SER A 80 3.76 -2.32 -8.09
CA SER A 80 4.86 -2.02 -9.02
C SER A 80 5.96 -1.16 -8.37
N ILE A 81 5.57 -0.16 -7.57
CA ILE A 81 6.53 0.68 -6.82
C ILE A 81 7.31 -0.19 -5.82
N ALA A 82 6.62 -1.06 -5.08
CA ALA A 82 7.26 -1.95 -4.12
C ALA A 82 8.27 -2.90 -4.76
N GLN A 83 8.01 -3.35 -5.99
CA GLN A 83 8.92 -4.21 -6.74
C GLN A 83 10.16 -3.47 -7.24
N GLU A 84 10.00 -2.22 -7.69
CA GLU A 84 11.10 -1.42 -8.23
C GLU A 84 12.05 -0.91 -7.15
N TYR A 85 11.51 -0.57 -5.98
CA TYR A 85 12.27 -0.06 -4.83
C TYR A 85 12.53 -1.16 -3.78
N ASP A 86 12.49 -2.43 -4.19
CA ASP A 86 12.79 -3.55 -3.29
C ASP A 86 14.27 -3.51 -2.87
N HIS A 87 14.49 -3.41 -1.55
CA HIS A 87 15.83 -3.30 -0.98
C HIS A 87 15.89 -4.00 0.38
N VAL A 88 17.07 -4.42 0.82
CA VAL A 88 17.25 -5.10 2.12
C VAL A 88 16.79 -4.21 3.28
N ARG A 89 17.02 -2.90 3.15
CA ARG A 89 16.68 -1.85 4.14
C ARG A 89 15.33 -1.17 3.93
N ILE A 90 14.60 -1.48 2.86
CA ILE A 90 13.28 -0.91 2.58
C ILE A 90 12.26 -2.05 2.66
N LYS A 91 11.14 -1.79 3.35
CA LYS A 91 10.04 -2.74 3.45
C LYS A 91 8.73 -2.07 3.10
N PHE A 92 7.90 -2.78 2.34
CA PHE A 92 6.57 -2.33 1.95
C PHE A 92 5.53 -3.08 2.77
N GLY A 93 4.58 -2.33 3.31
CA GLY A 93 3.50 -2.84 4.12
C GLY A 93 2.16 -2.27 3.68
N LYS A 94 1.09 -2.99 3.98
CA LYS A 94 -0.27 -2.48 3.85
C LYS A 94 -1.09 -2.79 5.09
N VAL A 95 -1.95 -1.85 5.47
CA VAL A 95 -2.84 -1.97 6.63
C VAL A 95 -4.25 -1.63 6.22
N ASP A 96 -5.21 -2.48 6.61
CA ASP A 96 -6.63 -2.19 6.47
C ASP A 96 -7.12 -1.34 7.66
N VAL A 97 -7.28 -0.04 7.44
CA VAL A 97 -7.80 0.89 8.47
C VAL A 97 -9.31 0.80 8.66
N GLY A 98 -10.02 0.12 7.75
CA GLY A 98 -11.44 -0.18 7.91
C GLY A 98 -11.69 -1.25 8.96
N LEU A 99 -10.73 -2.16 9.16
CA LEU A 99 -10.75 -3.16 10.23
C LEU A 99 -10.16 -2.65 11.54
N TRP A 100 -9.21 -1.72 11.46
CA TRP A 100 -8.45 -1.20 12.60
C TRP A 100 -8.58 0.32 12.75
N PRO A 101 -9.73 0.84 13.21
CA PRO A 101 -9.97 2.29 13.32
C PRO A 101 -9.02 2.98 14.29
N ASP A 102 -8.60 2.30 15.37
CA ASP A 102 -7.62 2.82 16.34
C ASP A 102 -6.32 3.28 15.68
N LEU A 103 -5.87 2.55 14.65
CA LEU A 103 -4.65 2.88 13.91
C LEU A 103 -4.88 4.06 12.97
N ALA A 104 -6.09 4.15 12.39
CA ALA A 104 -6.48 5.30 11.58
C ALA A 104 -6.44 6.58 12.41
N GLU A 105 -7.03 6.57 13.61
CA GLU A 105 -7.05 7.71 14.52
C GLU A 105 -5.64 8.11 14.98
N LYS A 106 -4.81 7.13 15.37
CA LYS A 106 -3.40 7.35 15.75
C LYS A 106 -2.60 8.07 14.65
N HIS A 107 -2.88 7.72 13.40
CA HIS A 107 -2.25 8.36 12.24
C HIS A 107 -3.09 9.49 11.64
N LYS A 108 -4.18 9.95 12.28
CA LYS A 108 -5.05 11.03 11.79
C LYS A 108 -5.59 10.79 10.37
N ILE A 109 -5.95 9.55 10.06
CA ILE A 109 -6.52 9.15 8.78
C ILE A 109 -8.03 9.06 8.93
N ASN A 110 -8.76 9.89 8.18
CA ASN A 110 -10.21 9.82 8.11
C ASN A 110 -10.65 8.68 7.19
N VAL A 111 -11.37 7.72 7.77
CA VAL A 111 -11.85 6.51 7.10
C VAL A 111 -13.23 6.71 6.46
N ALA A 112 -13.84 7.89 6.59
CA ALA A 112 -15.14 8.17 5.98
C ALA A 112 -15.10 7.98 4.45
N GLY A 113 -16.12 7.36 3.87
CA GLY A 113 -16.19 7.12 2.42
C GLY A 113 -16.26 8.37 1.55
N THR A 114 -16.60 9.52 2.15
CA THR A 114 -16.58 10.85 1.50
C THR A 114 -15.22 11.55 1.61
N SER A 115 -14.25 10.97 2.33
CA SER A 115 -12.92 11.54 2.52
C SER A 115 -11.98 11.08 1.41
N SER A 116 -11.37 12.02 0.69
CA SER A 116 -10.30 11.75 -0.29
C SER A 116 -8.94 11.46 0.37
N GLN A 117 -8.91 10.88 1.58
CA GLN A 117 -7.66 10.54 2.29
C GLN A 117 -7.20 9.11 2.04
N LEU A 118 -8.06 8.26 1.48
CA LEU A 118 -7.75 6.85 1.25
C LEU A 118 -7.52 6.57 -0.24
N PRO A 119 -6.46 5.85 -0.62
CA PRO A 119 -5.40 5.30 0.24
C PRO A 119 -4.37 6.35 0.69
N SER A 120 -3.94 6.28 1.94
CA SER A 120 -2.82 7.10 2.44
C SER A 120 -1.53 6.30 2.43
N TYR A 121 -0.46 6.88 1.91
CA TYR A 121 0.88 6.31 1.93
C TYR A 121 1.75 7.07 2.92
N VAL A 122 2.39 6.36 3.85
CA VAL A 122 3.26 6.95 4.86
C VAL A 122 4.61 6.28 4.84
N LEU A 123 5.66 7.09 4.83
CA LEU A 123 7.04 6.66 4.99
C LEU A 123 7.44 6.78 6.47
N PHE A 124 7.86 5.66 7.04
CA PHE A 124 8.49 5.60 8.34
C PHE A 124 10.00 5.39 8.19
N LYS A 125 10.78 6.25 8.84
CA LYS A 125 12.24 6.19 8.91
C LYS A 125 12.62 5.85 10.35
N ILE A 126 13.17 4.65 10.58
CA ILE A 126 13.59 4.19 11.92
C ILE A 126 12.45 4.37 12.95
N GLY A 127 11.25 3.91 12.59
CA GLY A 127 10.06 3.96 13.44
C GLY A 127 9.38 5.32 13.60
N LYS A 128 9.94 6.40 13.04
CA LYS A 128 9.32 7.72 13.03
C LYS A 128 8.70 8.03 11.67
N GLU A 129 7.50 8.63 11.67
CA GLU A 129 6.87 9.15 10.46
C GLU A 129 7.71 10.31 9.88
N SER A 130 8.06 10.20 8.60
CA SER A 130 8.83 11.22 7.86
C SER A 130 7.93 11.98 6.90
N ASN A 131 7.44 11.28 5.88
CA ASN A 131 6.69 11.87 4.77
C ASN A 131 5.37 11.11 4.58
N ARG A 132 4.36 11.81 4.07
CA ARG A 132 3.02 11.25 3.83
C ARG A 132 2.45 11.79 2.53
N TYR A 133 1.70 10.95 1.83
CA TYR A 133 0.88 11.32 0.68
C TYR A 133 -0.52 10.69 0.79
N PRO A 134 -1.61 11.47 0.67
CA PRO A 134 -1.66 12.92 0.51
C PRO A 134 -1.20 13.67 1.76
N ALA A 135 -0.73 14.91 1.61
CA ALA A 135 -0.36 15.73 2.76
C ALA A 135 -1.62 16.17 3.53
N LEU A 136 -1.52 16.18 4.85
CA LEU A 136 -2.57 16.64 5.74
C LEU A 136 -2.25 18.05 6.26
N ASP A 137 -3.27 18.88 6.37
CA ASP A 137 -3.20 20.19 7.01
C ASP A 137 -3.20 20.04 8.54
N ALA A 138 -2.94 21.13 9.25
CA ALA A 138 -3.08 21.18 10.72
C ALA A 138 -4.49 20.76 11.19
N ASP A 139 -5.50 21.04 10.37
CA ASP A 139 -6.91 20.67 10.60
C ASP A 139 -7.25 19.25 10.14
N GLY A 140 -6.27 18.47 9.68
CA GLY A 140 -6.46 17.09 9.23
C GLY A 140 -7.23 16.96 7.92
N LYS A 141 -7.32 18.02 7.11
CA LYS A 141 -7.85 17.98 5.73
C LYS A 141 -6.71 17.73 4.73
N THR A 142 -7.00 17.19 3.55
CA THR A 142 -5.99 16.99 2.50
C THR A 142 -5.57 18.33 1.88
N VAL A 143 -4.28 18.65 1.92
CA VAL A 143 -3.71 19.89 1.35
C VAL A 143 -3.31 19.70 -0.11
N THR A 144 -2.94 18.47 -0.48
CA THR A 144 -2.50 18.13 -1.84
C THR A 144 -3.67 17.73 -2.74
N GLU A 145 -3.40 17.71 -4.06
CA GLU A 145 -4.32 17.25 -5.09
C GLU A 145 -5.09 15.98 -4.69
N ASP A 146 -6.36 15.93 -5.08
CA ASP A 146 -7.26 14.81 -4.84
C ASP A 146 -6.61 13.49 -5.27
N ILE A 147 -6.57 12.50 -4.35
CA ILE A 147 -5.93 11.19 -4.59
C ILE A 147 -6.53 10.50 -5.81
N SER A 148 -7.73 10.89 -6.23
CA SER A 148 -8.37 10.43 -7.47
C SER A 148 -7.45 10.53 -8.71
N ASN A 149 -6.55 11.52 -8.77
CA ASN A 149 -5.57 11.70 -9.85
C ASN A 149 -4.16 11.22 -9.48
N ALA A 150 -4.01 10.43 -8.41
CA ALA A 150 -2.71 9.95 -7.96
C ALA A 150 -2.01 9.12 -9.04
N ASN A 151 -0.85 9.60 -9.47
CA ASN A 151 0.02 8.93 -10.42
C ASN A 151 1.25 8.36 -9.73
N ARG A 152 1.89 7.37 -10.36
CA ARG A 152 3.15 6.76 -9.89
C ARG A 152 4.17 7.82 -9.45
N ASN A 153 4.38 8.80 -10.33
CA ASN A 153 5.41 9.82 -10.14
C ASN A 153 5.11 10.71 -8.93
N LEU A 154 3.84 11.02 -8.66
CA LEU A 154 3.43 11.81 -7.50
C LEU A 154 3.68 11.03 -6.20
N ILE A 155 3.30 9.75 -6.15
CA ILE A 155 3.53 8.92 -4.97
C ILE A 155 5.03 8.79 -4.69
N VAL A 156 5.83 8.48 -5.71
CA VAL A 156 7.29 8.34 -5.60
C VAL A 156 7.96 9.65 -5.15
N ALA A 157 7.52 10.78 -5.69
CA ALA A 157 8.08 12.09 -5.37
C ALA A 157 7.70 12.54 -3.95
N ASN A 158 6.43 12.44 -3.55
CA ASN A 158 5.98 12.87 -2.22
C ASN A 158 6.56 12.01 -1.09
N LEU A 159 6.83 10.73 -1.37
CA LEU A 159 7.48 9.83 -0.42
C LEU A 159 9.02 9.91 -0.48
N SER A 160 9.61 10.76 -1.33
CA SER A 160 11.06 10.87 -1.53
C SER A 160 11.76 9.51 -1.75
N LEU A 161 11.11 8.56 -2.45
CA LEU A 161 11.61 7.17 -2.50
C LEU A 161 13.00 7.04 -3.14
N LYS A 162 13.36 7.95 -4.05
CA LYS A 162 14.70 7.98 -4.65
C LYS A 162 15.77 8.31 -3.61
N GLU A 163 15.55 9.33 -2.79
CA GLU A 163 16.46 9.72 -1.71
C GLU A 163 16.54 8.62 -0.65
N VAL A 164 15.41 7.97 -0.36
CA VAL A 164 15.35 6.83 0.57
C VAL A 164 16.18 5.65 0.05
N LEU A 165 16.13 5.36 -1.25
CA LEU A 165 16.92 4.30 -1.86
C LEU A 165 18.41 4.60 -1.79
N GLU A 166 18.83 5.81 -2.16
CA GLU A 166 20.23 6.25 -2.05
C GLU A 166 20.72 6.18 -0.59
N GLN A 167 19.88 6.61 0.36
CA GLN A 167 20.21 6.51 1.78
C GLN A 167 20.29 5.04 2.25
N ALA A 168 19.46 4.15 1.71
CA ALA A 168 19.49 2.74 2.03
C ALA A 168 20.77 2.06 1.51
N GLU A 169 21.21 2.39 0.29
CA GLU A 169 22.45 1.88 -0.31
C GLU A 169 23.69 2.35 0.46
N THR A 170 23.76 3.63 0.82
CA THR A 170 24.88 4.17 1.62
C THR A 170 24.99 3.47 2.98
N TRP A 171 23.88 3.25 3.67
CA TRP A 171 23.86 2.49 4.93
C TRP A 171 24.26 1.02 4.76
N GLU A 172 23.98 0.41 3.61
CA GLU A 172 24.44 -0.94 3.32
C GLU A 172 25.97 -0.99 3.12
N GLU A 173 26.53 -0.08 2.34
CA GLU A 173 27.97 0.00 2.10
C GLU A 173 28.76 0.30 3.38
N GLU A 174 28.26 1.19 4.23
CA GLU A 174 28.86 1.43 5.55
C GLU A 174 28.83 0.18 6.45
N ALA A 175 27.75 -0.60 6.40
CA ALA A 175 27.64 -1.82 7.18
C ALA A 175 28.61 -2.91 6.67
N LYS A 176 28.76 -3.06 5.35
CA LYS A 176 29.75 -3.96 4.74
C LYS A 176 31.17 -3.58 5.16
N LYS A 177 31.53 -2.29 5.09
CA LYS A 177 32.86 -1.79 5.53
C LYS A 177 33.12 -2.08 7.01
N LYS A 178 32.13 -1.86 7.88
CA LYS A 178 32.23 -2.17 9.33
C LYS A 178 32.43 -3.66 9.56
N PHE A 179 31.66 -4.51 8.88
CA PHE A 179 31.77 -5.96 8.99
C PHE A 179 33.15 -6.47 8.56
N VAL A 180 33.67 -6.02 7.42
CA VAL A 180 35.02 -6.40 6.94
C VAL A 180 36.09 -5.98 7.93
N LYS A 181 36.01 -4.75 8.47
CA LYS A 181 36.96 -4.26 9.48
C LYS A 181 36.94 -5.10 10.76
N GLU A 182 35.77 -5.55 11.19
CA GLU A 182 35.63 -6.39 12.37
C GLU A 182 36.17 -7.82 12.15
N GLN A 183 35.93 -8.39 10.96
CA GLN A 183 36.50 -9.68 10.57
C GLN A 183 38.03 -9.64 10.48
N ALA A 184 38.59 -8.56 9.96
CA ALA A 184 40.05 -8.36 9.93
C ALA A 184 40.66 -8.29 11.34
N LYS A 185 39.97 -7.66 12.29
CA LYS A 185 40.40 -7.61 13.70
C LYS A 185 40.38 -8.98 14.37
N LYS A 186 39.33 -9.78 14.13
CA LYS A 186 39.19 -11.13 14.69
C LYS A 186 40.21 -12.13 14.14
N LYS A 187 40.75 -11.90 12.93
CA LYS A 187 41.83 -12.71 12.35
C LYS A 187 43.24 -12.30 12.83
N ALA A 188 43.36 -11.12 13.42
CA ALA A 188 44.63 -10.58 13.94
C ALA A 188 44.81 -10.81 15.46
N THR A 189 43.82 -11.44 16.10
CA THR A 189 43.85 -11.89 17.50
C THR A 189 43.87 -13.41 17.50
#